data_AF-A0A9X1B8Y2-F1
#
_entry.id   AF-A0A9X1B8Y2-F1
#
_cell.length_a   1.000
_cell.length_b   1.000
_cell.length_c   1.000
_cell.angle_alpha   90.00
_cell.angle_beta   90.00
_cell.angle_gamma   90.00
#
_symmetry.space_group_name_H-M   'P 1'
#
loop_
_entity.id
_entity.type
_entity.pdbx_description
1 polymer ?
#
loop_
_entity_poly.entity_id
_entity_poly.type
_entity_poly.pdbx_seq_one_letter_code
_entity_poly.pdbx_strand_id
1 'polypeptide(L)'
;MTTHSNKQNLTSVLLIAGMLAAPLALAGPGKAWGPSQDVDQRLARMSEQLDLSSAQQDEIRAILEDQATQRTLMRETMHTRIDAVLTPAQQDLIAEQQAARLERRIGQLARRLDLSPTQIEQVRDIMQAHGPSDMTSGDARAQIKAVLTEPQAQAFERIGMKSKSKRGGPDAPGRPSKPRGDQVL
;
A
#
# COMPACT_ATOMS: atom_id res chain seq x y z
N MET A 1 -3.08 -16.47 -75.21
CA MET A 1 -1.75 -17.04 -75.51
C MET A 1 -0.71 -16.23 -74.74
N THR A 2 -0.03 -16.91 -73.80
CA THR A 2 1.30 -16.64 -73.20
C THR A 2 1.57 -15.25 -72.60
N THR A 3 1.37 -15.00 -71.30
CA THR A 3 2.19 -15.29 -70.08
C THR A 3 3.65 -14.82 -70.12
N HIS A 4 4.09 -14.06 -69.10
CA HIS A 4 5.37 -14.04 -68.36
C HIS A 4 5.27 -12.87 -67.33
N SER A 5 5.09 -13.01 -66.01
CA SER A 5 5.73 -13.80 -64.94
C SER A 5 7.14 -13.35 -64.53
N ASN A 6 7.29 -13.14 -63.21
CA ASN A 6 8.53 -13.09 -62.40
C ASN A 6 9.35 -11.77 -62.40
N LYS A 7 9.83 -11.24 -61.27
CA LYS A 7 10.49 -11.95 -60.15
C LYS A 7 10.20 -11.33 -58.78
N GLN A 8 9.87 -12.22 -57.86
CA GLN A 8 9.82 -12.05 -56.42
C GLN A 8 11.24 -11.81 -55.88
N ASN A 9 11.43 -10.79 -55.05
CA ASN A 9 12.66 -10.62 -54.26
C ASN A 9 12.34 -10.78 -52.78
N LEU A 10 12.53 -12.02 -52.32
CA LEU A 10 13.21 -12.43 -51.10
C LEU A 10 12.74 -11.84 -49.76
N THR A 11 11.78 -12.55 -49.19
CA THR A 11 11.80 -13.07 -47.81
C THR A 11 13.16 -13.03 -47.11
N SER A 12 13.27 -12.19 -46.09
CA SER A 12 14.24 -12.34 -45.00
C SER A 12 13.49 -12.74 -43.73
N VAL A 13 13.40 -14.05 -43.51
CA VAL A 13 13.00 -14.65 -42.24
C VAL A 13 14.14 -14.42 -41.26
N LEU A 14 13.96 -13.52 -40.29
CA LEU A 14 14.88 -13.41 -39.17
C LEU A 14 14.51 -14.47 -38.13
N LEU A 15 15.40 -15.43 -37.96
CA LEU A 15 15.31 -16.58 -37.07
C LEU A 15 15.17 -16.16 -35.60
N ILE A 16 14.10 -16.67 -34.99
CA ILE A 16 13.86 -16.73 -33.56
C ILE A 16 14.79 -17.78 -32.95
N ALA A 17 15.75 -17.37 -32.11
CA ALA A 17 16.41 -18.25 -31.14
C ALA A 17 17.14 -17.42 -30.08
N GLY A 18 16.42 -17.09 -29.00
CA GLY A 18 17.00 -16.52 -27.80
C GLY A 18 16.21 -17.00 -26.59
N MET A 19 16.59 -18.16 -26.06
CA MET A 19 16.08 -18.72 -24.82
C MET A 19 16.03 -17.66 -23.71
N LEU A 20 14.82 -17.35 -23.25
CA LEU A 20 14.56 -16.66 -21.99
C LEU A 20 14.94 -17.58 -20.82
N ALA A 21 16.22 -17.69 -20.52
CA ALA A 21 16.67 -18.08 -19.19
C ALA A 21 16.62 -16.81 -18.31
N ALA A 22 15.44 -16.50 -17.77
CA ALA A 22 15.33 -15.49 -16.74
C ALA A 22 16.08 -16.02 -15.49
N PRO A 23 17.13 -15.35 -14.99
CA PRO A 23 17.56 -15.62 -13.64
C PRO A 23 16.36 -15.31 -12.73
N LEU A 24 16.02 -16.26 -11.86
CA LEU A 24 15.20 -15.99 -10.68
C LEU A 24 15.94 -14.93 -9.88
N ALA A 25 15.71 -13.66 -10.21
CA ALA A 25 16.06 -12.55 -9.37
C ALA A 25 15.32 -12.83 -8.06
N LEU A 26 16.06 -13.28 -7.06
CA LEU A 26 15.66 -13.17 -5.68
C LEU A 26 15.31 -11.70 -5.49
N ALA A 27 14.02 -11.38 -5.58
CA ALA A 27 13.47 -10.17 -5.05
C ALA A 27 13.72 -10.27 -3.54
N GLY A 28 14.90 -9.80 -3.12
CA GLY A 28 15.12 -9.38 -1.74
C GLY A 28 14.00 -8.44 -1.34
N PRO A 29 13.74 -8.23 -0.03
CA PRO A 29 12.64 -7.39 0.42
C PRO A 29 12.83 -5.97 -0.11
N GLY A 30 12.34 -5.73 -1.32
CA GLY A 30 12.25 -4.43 -1.93
C GLY A 30 11.44 -3.61 -0.95
N LYS A 31 11.79 -2.34 -0.80
CA LYS A 31 10.98 -1.37 -0.09
C LYS A 31 9.60 -1.40 -0.74
N ALA A 32 8.72 -2.26 -0.22
CA ALA A 32 7.33 -2.32 -0.60
C ALA A 32 6.81 -0.94 -0.22
N TRP A 33 6.59 -0.12 -1.25
CA TRP A 33 5.95 1.16 -1.10
C TRP A 33 4.65 0.89 -0.34
N GLY A 34 4.54 1.53 0.82
CA GLY A 34 3.50 1.24 1.81
C GLY A 34 2.07 1.38 1.27
N PRO A 35 1.06 1.01 2.08
CA PRO A 35 -0.33 0.94 1.67
C PRO A 35 -0.78 2.24 1.01
N SER A 36 -1.35 2.12 -0.19
CA SER A 36 -2.02 3.19 -0.96
C SER A 36 -1.33 4.55 -0.89
N GLN A 37 -0.14 4.69 -1.47
CA GLN A 37 0.22 6.04 -1.92
C GLN A 37 -0.77 6.42 -3.00
N ASP A 38 -1.48 7.52 -2.74
CA ASP A 38 -2.31 8.21 -3.70
C ASP A 38 -1.57 8.32 -5.05
N VAL A 39 -2.25 7.89 -6.13
CA VAL A 39 -1.68 7.85 -7.49
C VAL A 39 -1.09 9.21 -7.82
N ASP A 40 -1.79 10.28 -7.46
CA ASP A 40 -1.38 11.66 -7.73
C ASP A 40 -0.12 12.04 -6.94
N GLN A 41 -0.02 11.67 -5.66
CA GLN A 41 1.18 11.94 -4.86
C GLN A 41 2.40 11.14 -5.36
N ARG A 42 2.19 9.94 -5.92
CA ARG A 42 3.26 9.16 -6.55
C ARG A 42 3.66 9.78 -7.87
N LEU A 43 2.70 10.15 -8.71
CA LEU A 43 2.92 10.76 -10.01
C LEU A 43 3.64 12.11 -9.88
N ALA A 44 3.20 12.98 -8.97
CA ALA A 44 3.83 14.28 -8.72
C ALA A 44 5.33 14.14 -8.39
N ARG A 45 5.69 13.17 -7.54
CA ARG A 45 7.10 12.91 -7.20
C ARG A 45 7.91 12.37 -8.38
N MET A 46 7.34 11.48 -9.19
CA MET A 46 8.02 10.99 -10.39
C MET A 46 8.17 12.10 -11.42
N SER A 47 7.17 12.96 -11.56
CA SER A 47 7.20 14.13 -12.44
C SER A 47 8.31 15.10 -12.04
N GLU A 48 8.45 15.39 -10.74
CA GLU A 48 9.51 16.28 -10.23
C GLU A 48 10.90 15.66 -10.40
N GLN A 49 11.04 14.35 -10.16
CA GLN A 49 12.35 13.68 -10.21
C GLN A 49 12.85 13.36 -11.61
N LEU A 50 11.93 13.12 -12.55
CA LEU A 50 12.26 12.63 -13.90
C LEU A 50 11.87 13.62 -14.99
N ASP A 51 11.35 14.80 -14.62
CA ASP A 51 10.88 15.85 -15.53
C ASP A 51 9.93 15.30 -16.61
N LEU A 52 8.89 14.59 -16.15
CA LEU A 52 7.95 13.90 -17.04
C LEU A 52 7.11 14.90 -17.83
N SER A 53 7.02 14.71 -19.15
CA SER A 53 6.06 15.43 -19.99
C SER A 53 4.61 15.08 -19.64
N SER A 54 3.65 15.92 -20.04
CA SER A 54 2.22 15.66 -19.79
C SER A 54 1.76 14.31 -20.35
N ALA A 55 2.18 13.97 -21.57
CA ALA A 55 1.84 12.68 -22.18
C ALA A 55 2.38 11.49 -21.37
N GLN A 56 3.64 11.57 -20.89
CA GLN A 56 4.21 10.54 -20.03
C GLN A 56 3.50 10.45 -18.67
N GLN A 57 3.09 11.60 -18.11
CA GLN A 57 2.34 11.61 -16.86
C GLN A 57 0.99 10.90 -17.00
N ASP A 58 0.28 11.12 -18.10
CA ASP A 58 -1.02 10.48 -18.36
C ASP A 58 -0.87 8.96 -18.56
N GLU A 59 0.14 8.51 -19.31
CA GLU A 59 0.44 7.09 -19.47
C GLU A 59 0.79 6.42 -18.13
N ILE A 60 1.63 7.08 -17.33
CA ILE A 60 2.03 6.55 -16.02
C ILE A 60 0.84 6.56 -15.05
N ARG A 61 -0.02 7.59 -15.08
CA ARG A 61 -1.25 7.62 -14.28
C ARG A 61 -2.11 6.39 -14.57
N ALA A 62 -2.38 6.12 -15.84
CA ALA A 62 -3.19 4.97 -16.25
C ALA A 62 -2.59 3.64 -15.75
N ILE A 63 -1.28 3.45 -15.84
CA ILE A 63 -0.59 2.26 -15.31
C ILE A 63 -0.76 2.15 -13.79
N LEU A 64 -0.61 3.25 -13.07
CA LEU A 64 -0.72 3.27 -11.61
C LEU A 64 -2.13 2.97 -11.13
N GLU A 65 -3.15 3.49 -11.82
CA GLU A 65 -4.57 3.25 -11.55
C GLU A 65 -4.95 1.80 -11.81
N ASP A 66 -4.56 1.24 -12.97
CA ASP A 66 -4.79 -0.18 -13.27
C ASP A 66 -4.15 -1.08 -12.21
N GLN A 67 -2.89 -0.82 -11.85
CA GLN A 67 -2.22 -1.54 -10.77
C GLN A 67 -2.93 -1.38 -9.42
N ALA A 68 -3.50 -0.21 -9.12
CA ALA A 68 -4.26 0.00 -7.88
C ALA A 68 -5.52 -0.87 -7.85
N THR A 69 -6.27 -0.88 -8.94
CA THR A 69 -7.47 -1.71 -9.12
C THR A 69 -7.14 -3.19 -9.00
N GLN A 70 -6.13 -3.67 -9.72
CA GLN A 70 -5.69 -5.08 -9.65
C GLN A 70 -5.27 -5.48 -8.24
N ARG A 71 -4.54 -4.63 -7.53
CA ARG A 71 -4.15 -4.91 -6.13
C ARG A 71 -5.36 -5.01 -5.22
N THR A 72 -6.38 -4.17 -5.40
CA THR A 72 -7.61 -4.22 -4.60
C THR A 72 -8.38 -5.52 -4.86
N LEU A 73 -8.62 -5.86 -6.13
CA LEU A 73 -9.27 -7.12 -6.51
C LEU A 73 -8.51 -8.35 -5.97
N MET A 74 -7.18 -8.33 -6.06
CA MET A 74 -6.34 -9.40 -5.53
C MET A 74 -6.49 -9.55 -4.01
N ARG A 75 -6.53 -8.43 -3.26
CA ARG A 75 -6.74 -8.46 -1.80
C ARG A 75 -8.12 -9.01 -1.46
N GLU A 76 -9.19 -8.55 -2.10
CA GLU A 76 -10.55 -9.02 -1.87
C GLU A 76 -10.69 -10.51 -2.16
N THR A 77 -10.13 -10.96 -3.28
CA THR A 77 -10.11 -12.37 -3.66
C THR A 77 -9.35 -13.20 -2.63
N MET A 78 -8.19 -12.71 -2.17
CA MET A 78 -7.39 -13.40 -1.16
C MET A 78 -8.14 -13.48 0.18
N HIS A 79 -8.77 -12.39 0.61
CA HIS A 79 -9.60 -12.36 1.82
C HIS A 79 -10.73 -13.38 1.74
N THR A 80 -11.48 -13.39 0.64
CA THR A 80 -12.58 -14.36 0.42
C THR A 80 -12.08 -15.80 0.51
N ARG A 81 -10.92 -16.10 -0.08
CA ARG A 81 -10.32 -17.44 -0.02
C ARG A 81 -9.86 -17.83 1.38
N ILE A 82 -9.31 -16.88 2.13
CA ILE A 82 -8.93 -17.09 3.53
C ILE A 82 -10.19 -17.36 4.36
N ASP A 83 -11.22 -16.52 4.24
CA ASP A 83 -12.45 -16.67 5.01
C ASP A 83 -13.16 -18.00 4.75
N ALA A 84 -13.11 -18.49 3.50
CA ALA A 84 -13.67 -19.78 3.11
C ALA A 84 -12.97 -20.99 3.76
N VAL A 85 -11.72 -20.87 4.21
CA VAL A 85 -10.99 -21.96 4.88
C VAL A 85 -10.97 -21.82 6.39
N LEU A 86 -11.45 -20.71 6.94
CA LEU A 86 -11.54 -20.48 8.38
C LEU A 86 -12.81 -21.08 8.96
N THR A 87 -12.69 -21.63 10.16
CA THR A 87 -13.86 -22.04 10.94
C THR A 87 -14.60 -20.82 11.51
N PRO A 88 -15.90 -20.93 11.84
CA PRO A 88 -16.64 -19.83 12.46
C PRO A 88 -15.96 -19.27 13.71
N ALA A 89 -15.48 -20.14 14.60
CA ALA A 89 -14.77 -19.73 15.81
C ALA A 89 -13.46 -18.94 15.52
N GLN A 90 -12.77 -19.25 14.42
CA GLN A 90 -11.59 -18.50 14.00
C GLN A 90 -11.96 -17.14 13.39
N GLN A 91 -13.06 -17.06 12.65
CA GLN A 91 -13.58 -15.80 12.12
C GLN A 91 -13.98 -14.86 13.26
N ASP A 92 -14.68 -15.38 14.28
CA ASP A 92 -15.06 -14.63 15.48
C ASP A 92 -13.83 -14.10 16.23
N LEU A 93 -12.81 -14.94 16.39
CA LEU A 93 -11.55 -14.53 17.03
C LEU A 93 -10.85 -13.40 16.25
N ILE A 94 -10.86 -13.47 14.91
CA ILE A 94 -10.30 -12.40 14.07
C ILE A 94 -11.11 -11.11 14.24
N ALA A 95 -12.44 -11.19 14.23
CA ALA A 95 -13.32 -10.04 14.41
C ALA A 95 -13.10 -9.38 15.78
N GLU A 96 -12.99 -10.16 16.86
CA GLU A 96 -12.69 -9.67 18.20
C GLU A 96 -11.32 -8.97 18.24
N GLN A 97 -10.30 -9.58 17.65
CA GLN A 97 -8.96 -8.98 17.58
C GLN A 97 -8.97 -7.67 16.78
N GLN A 98 -9.74 -7.59 15.69
CA GLN A 98 -9.89 -6.37 14.89
C GLN A 98 -10.57 -5.28 15.71
N ALA A 99 -11.68 -5.59 16.40
CA ALA A 99 -12.38 -4.66 17.28
C ALA A 99 -11.46 -4.14 18.41
N ALA A 100 -10.71 -5.02 19.05
CA ALA A 100 -9.76 -4.64 20.11
C ALA A 100 -8.60 -3.78 19.60
N ARG A 101 -8.15 -3.99 18.35
CA ARG A 101 -7.15 -3.10 17.71
C ARG A 101 -7.75 -1.73 17.40
N LEU A 102 -8.97 -1.71 16.87
CA LEU A 102 -9.70 -0.49 16.58
C LEU A 102 -9.89 0.35 17.83
N GLU A 103 -10.39 -0.23 18.91
CA GLU A 103 -10.66 0.48 20.17
C GLU A 103 -9.38 1.03 20.79
N ARG A 104 -8.28 0.28 20.77
CA ARG A 104 -6.97 0.80 21.23
C ARG A 104 -6.52 2.01 20.42
N ARG A 105 -6.74 2.00 19.10
CA ARG A 105 -6.38 3.11 18.21
C ARG A 105 -7.26 4.33 18.46
N ILE A 106 -8.56 4.14 18.64
CA ILE A 106 -9.51 5.20 19.01
C ILE A 106 -9.10 5.80 20.36
N GLY A 107 -8.86 4.98 21.39
CA GLY A 107 -8.43 5.47 22.70
C GLY A 107 -7.10 6.23 22.66
N GLN A 108 -6.17 5.86 21.77
CA GLN A 108 -4.95 6.63 21.55
C GLN A 108 -5.22 7.98 20.87
N LEU A 109 -6.11 8.03 19.87
CA LEU A 109 -6.51 9.28 19.22
C LEU A 109 -7.25 10.19 20.19
N ALA A 110 -8.19 9.64 20.95
CA ALA A 110 -8.97 10.32 21.99
C ALA A 110 -8.06 11.05 22.97
N ARG A 111 -7.08 10.36 23.55
CA ARG A 111 -6.12 10.97 24.48
C ARG A 111 -5.21 12.03 23.85
N ARG A 112 -4.84 11.86 22.58
CA ARG A 112 -3.91 12.78 21.91
C ARG A 112 -4.57 14.05 21.40
N LEU A 113 -5.84 13.97 21.06
CA LEU A 113 -6.64 15.06 20.51
C LEU A 113 -7.65 15.61 21.52
N ASP A 114 -7.70 15.03 22.72
CA ASP A 114 -8.69 15.36 23.76
C ASP A 114 -10.12 15.33 23.19
N LEU A 115 -10.49 14.18 22.59
CA LEU A 115 -11.78 14.01 21.95
C LEU A 115 -12.90 13.91 23.00
N SER A 116 -14.01 14.60 22.76
CA SER A 116 -15.21 14.44 23.57
C SER A 116 -15.84 13.04 23.39
N PRO A 117 -16.66 12.56 24.34
CA PRO A 117 -17.34 11.27 24.21
C PRO A 117 -18.13 11.15 22.90
N THR A 118 -18.83 12.21 22.48
CA THR A 118 -19.58 12.22 21.22
C THR A 118 -18.66 12.11 20.00
N GLN A 119 -17.52 12.80 20.01
CA GLN A 119 -16.54 12.70 18.92
C GLN A 119 -15.90 11.31 18.85
N ILE A 120 -15.70 10.64 20.00
CA ILE A 120 -15.17 9.27 20.06
C ILE A 120 -16.11 8.29 19.35
N GLU A 121 -17.42 8.37 19.61
CA GLU A 121 -18.42 7.54 18.92
C GLU A 121 -18.42 7.81 17.40
N GLN A 122 -18.45 9.08 16.99
CA GLN A 122 -18.43 9.43 15.57
C GLN A 122 -17.15 8.94 14.86
N VAL A 123 -15.99 9.08 15.51
CA VAL A 123 -14.72 8.54 14.99
C VAL A 123 -14.75 7.02 14.96
N ARG A 124 -15.35 6.34 15.95
CA ARG A 124 -15.52 4.88 15.95
C ARG A 124 -16.31 4.43 14.73
N ASP A 125 -17.45 5.06 14.47
CA ASP A 125 -18.33 4.72 13.34
C ASP A 125 -17.59 4.89 12.00
N ILE A 126 -16.90 6.01 11.82
CA ILE A 126 -16.08 6.26 10.63
C ILE A 126 -15.01 5.17 10.49
N MET A 127 -14.25 4.89 11.54
CA MET A 127 -13.16 3.91 11.48
C MET A 127 -13.65 2.47 11.27
N GLN A 128 -14.85 2.13 11.76
CA GLN A 128 -15.47 0.83 11.54
C GLN A 128 -15.98 0.68 10.10
N ALA A 129 -16.54 1.74 9.52
CA ALA A 129 -17.02 1.76 8.14
C ALA A 129 -15.89 1.57 7.09
N HIS A 130 -14.70 2.12 7.35
CA HIS A 130 -13.56 2.04 6.42
C HIS A 130 -12.64 0.82 6.66
N GLY A 131 -12.92 -0.02 7.67
CA GLY A 131 -12.09 -1.16 8.03
C GLY A 131 -10.62 -0.80 8.34
N PRO A 132 -9.77 -1.77 8.71
CA PRO A 132 -8.37 -1.51 9.06
C PRO A 132 -7.50 -1.09 7.86
N SER A 133 -7.90 -1.50 6.65
CA SER A 133 -7.14 -1.35 5.39
C SER A 133 -7.30 0.03 4.76
N ASP A 134 -8.51 0.62 4.79
CA ASP A 134 -8.79 1.91 4.13
C ASP A 134 -8.67 3.10 5.08
N MET A 135 -8.17 2.88 6.29
CA MET A 135 -7.81 3.93 7.24
C MET A 135 -6.71 4.90 6.76
N THR A 136 -5.96 4.52 5.72
CA THR A 136 -4.98 5.39 5.05
C THR A 136 -5.56 6.12 3.86
N SER A 137 -6.81 5.85 3.48
CA SER A 137 -7.51 6.57 2.44
C SER A 137 -7.70 8.04 2.82
N GLY A 138 -7.71 8.91 1.82
CA GLY A 138 -8.03 10.33 2.00
C GLY A 138 -9.42 10.52 2.62
N ASP A 139 -10.37 9.64 2.28
CA ASP A 139 -11.78 9.78 2.65
C ASP A 139 -12.02 9.55 4.14
N ALA A 140 -11.52 8.45 4.72
CA ALA A 140 -11.63 8.20 6.15
C ALA A 140 -11.00 9.33 6.97
N ARG A 141 -9.86 9.85 6.50
CA ARG A 141 -9.16 10.97 7.14
C ARG A 141 -9.95 12.27 7.04
N ALA A 142 -10.55 12.56 5.89
CA ALA A 142 -11.38 13.74 5.66
C ALA A 142 -12.63 13.71 6.54
N GLN A 143 -13.30 12.56 6.63
CA GLN A 143 -14.47 12.37 7.49
C GLN A 143 -14.11 12.56 8.97
N ILE A 144 -13.00 11.99 9.44
CA ILE A 144 -12.53 12.21 10.81
C ILE A 144 -12.30 13.71 11.05
N LYS A 145 -11.64 14.42 10.13
CA LYS A 145 -11.41 15.87 10.28
C LYS A 145 -12.69 16.69 10.39
N ALA A 146 -13.75 16.30 9.68
CA ALA A 146 -15.03 17.00 9.73
C ALA A 146 -15.70 16.93 11.12
N VAL A 147 -15.37 15.92 11.93
CA VAL A 147 -15.85 15.74 13.30
C VAL A 147 -15.00 16.52 14.33
N LEU A 148 -13.78 16.90 13.96
CA LEU A 148 -12.83 17.55 14.84
C LEU A 148 -13.03 19.07 14.85
N THR A 149 -12.72 19.70 15.98
CA THR A 149 -12.51 21.15 16.01
C THR A 149 -11.25 21.53 15.23
N GLU A 150 -11.14 22.79 14.80
CA GLU A 150 -9.98 23.25 14.02
C GLU A 150 -8.62 22.97 14.71
N PRO A 151 -8.42 23.24 16.02
CA PRO A 151 -7.16 22.90 16.70
C PRO A 151 -6.88 21.40 16.72
N GLN A 152 -7.92 20.57 16.87
CA GLN A 152 -7.82 19.11 16.87
C GLN A 152 -7.49 18.59 15.46
N ALA A 153 -8.10 19.13 14.41
CA ALA A 153 -7.81 18.78 13.03
C ALA A 153 -6.34 19.08 12.67
N GLN A 154 -5.82 20.25 13.08
CA GLN A 154 -4.41 20.59 12.91
C GLN A 154 -3.48 19.66 13.72
N ALA A 155 -3.87 19.26 14.93
CA ALA A 155 -3.12 18.27 15.71
C ALA A 155 -3.13 16.89 15.04
N PHE A 156 -4.27 16.47 14.49
CA PHE A 156 -4.44 15.21 13.78
C PHE A 156 -3.57 15.15 12.52
N GLU A 157 -3.50 16.23 11.74
CA GLU A 157 -2.60 16.36 10.59
C GLU A 157 -1.12 16.15 10.97
N ARG A 158 -0.69 16.78 12.08
CA ARG A 158 0.67 16.63 12.62
C ARG A 158 0.98 15.20 13.06
N ILE A 159 -0.01 14.46 13.56
CA ILE A 159 0.16 13.04 13.93
C ILE A 159 0.40 12.18 12.68
N GLY A 160 -0.34 12.42 11.60
CA GLY A 160 -0.19 11.71 10.33
C GLY A 160 1.17 11.92 9.67
N MET A 161 1.81 13.08 9.87
CA MET A 161 3.12 13.42 9.29
C MET A 161 4.33 12.81 10.01
N LYS A 162 4.25 12.61 11.34
CA LYS A 162 5.42 12.19 12.15
C LYS A 162 5.85 10.73 11.98
N SER A 163 5.05 9.87 11.37
CA SER A 163 5.46 8.47 11.14
C SER A 163 6.47 8.30 10.00
N LYS A 164 6.58 9.28 9.08
CA LYS A 164 7.45 9.20 7.90
C LYS A 164 8.91 9.58 8.16
N SER A 165 9.24 10.31 9.23
CA SER A 165 10.58 10.91 9.39
C SER A 165 11.55 10.20 10.34
N LYS A 166 11.18 9.08 11.00
CA LYS A 166 12.01 8.47 12.06
C LYS A 166 12.49 7.03 11.83
N ARG A 167 12.48 6.54 10.58
CA ARG A 167 13.09 5.25 10.19
C ARG A 167 14.15 5.48 9.11
N GLY A 168 15.31 5.99 9.51
CA GLY A 168 16.45 6.18 8.60
C GLY A 168 17.39 7.30 9.03
N GLY A 169 17.82 7.30 10.28
CA GLY A 169 19.04 8.02 10.64
C GLY A 169 20.24 7.12 10.34
N PRO A 170 21.27 7.56 9.60
CA PRO A 170 22.44 6.75 9.27
C PRO A 170 23.32 6.36 10.48
N ASP A 171 23.02 6.84 11.69
CA ASP A 171 23.84 6.59 12.90
C ASP A 171 23.07 5.86 14.02
N ALA A 172 22.35 4.79 13.72
CA ALA A 172 21.89 3.89 14.79
C ALA A 172 23.03 2.91 15.14
N PRO A 173 23.81 3.11 16.21
CA PRO A 173 24.84 2.16 16.61
C PRO A 173 24.19 0.79 16.85
N GLY A 174 24.83 -0.24 16.27
CA GLY A 174 24.37 -1.61 16.32
C GLY A 174 23.93 -1.99 17.73
N ARG A 175 22.70 -2.51 17.83
CA ARG A 175 22.29 -3.21 19.05
C ARG A 175 23.32 -4.31 19.31
N PRO A 176 24.00 -4.34 20.46
CA PRO A 176 24.89 -5.43 20.78
C PRO A 176 24.06 -6.72 20.82
N SER A 177 24.46 -7.69 20.01
CA SER A 177 23.97 -9.06 20.08
C SER A 177 24.22 -9.57 21.49
N LYS A 178 23.13 -9.88 22.20
CA LYS A 178 23.20 -10.52 23.51
C LYS A 178 23.87 -11.90 23.30
N PRO A 179 24.98 -12.23 23.98
CA PRO A 179 25.57 -13.55 23.87
C PRO A 179 24.55 -14.58 24.36
N ARG A 180 24.29 -15.60 23.53
CA ARG A 180 23.59 -16.82 23.94
C ARG A 180 24.48 -17.47 25.00
N GLY A 181 24.01 -17.43 26.24
CA GLY A 181 24.66 -18.13 27.34
C GLY A 181 24.78 -19.62 27.03
N ASP A 182 25.98 -20.13 27.25
CA ASP A 182 26.37 -21.51 27.15
C ASP A 182 25.42 -22.40 27.96
N GLN A 183 24.97 -23.50 27.33
CA GLN A 183 24.53 -24.67 28.06
C GLN A 183 25.79 -25.42 28.50
N VAL A 184 26.11 -25.30 29.78
CA VAL A 184 27.04 -26.19 30.46
C VAL A 184 26.31 -27.53 30.66
N LEU A 185 26.93 -28.60 30.17
CA LEU A 185 26.64 -29.99 30.55
C LEU A 185 27.22 -30.29 31.92
#